data_AF-A0A662SXG4-F1
#
_entry.id   AF-A0A662SXG4-F1
#
_cell.length_a   1.000
_cell.length_b   1.000
_cell.length_c   1.000
_cell.angle_alpha   90.00
_cell.angle_beta   90.00
_cell.angle_gamma   90.00
#
_symmetry.space_group_name_H-M   'P 1'
#
loop_
_entity.id
_entity.type
_entity.pdbx_description
1 polymer ?
#
loop_
_entity_poly.entity_id
_entity_poly.type
_entity_poly.pdbx_seq_one_letter_code
_entity_poly.pdbx_strand_id
1 'polypeptide(L)'
;MLPVRKTAAASLLLLLLLPPSLAVGQVEYVVEREYYELWIQEDCTVKLYLYLEIKVLSGSISKYIRVGLPAESFKLAEVRCSKGVRDVSEERTGSFTGVVISPREPTRAGESVEVELEATLEEFVYEDLTNPGYAGIQLIPVWWSAPVRDLRVKVHLPPGVSLSEVKCTPSYSSAGTEEGRAYVYWEGELKPEEKLKLGVAFPARVLKAKPAKPGEAQPWYLSWLPGLILLSIIAVSIALLAIAAVRYWRREPYVPPELSMEVVGVRRDLDPVEAAVLLRIHPGRIAALILLSMVRKGAIKVKSTKPLKVEKSGVTRGLRYYERQMLTCIRSSEIDEDCLIHVLRTIRRNVDGKVSFFLRRQTEEYYRRKIEELWKQVEEEEIPEVKFRKYEENVLWLLMDEDYERKTRRVLKSRRQVEVPVIYVDYWPIIIPRPTPMRPRAEGRPPEAKPPAKAPTEAKPPKPVASIEEFADKLCRSIEEVSSKAIRKVEKAAKALTPEVRVTRRSSSVHRSCVCACVSCACACACVSCACACAGGGVG
;
A
#
# COMPACT_ATOMS: atom_id res chain seq x y z
N MET A 1 28.51 9.65 -17.30
CA MET A 1 27.60 9.00 -18.27
C MET A 1 27.19 7.64 -17.71
N LEU A 2 25.99 7.56 -17.14
CA LEU A 2 25.38 6.34 -16.59
C LEU A 2 24.00 6.15 -17.27
N PRO A 3 23.58 4.92 -17.59
CA PRO A 3 22.61 4.70 -18.66
C PRO A 3 21.16 4.85 -18.19
N VAL A 4 20.45 5.77 -18.83
CA VAL A 4 18.99 5.93 -18.81
C VAL A 4 18.39 4.80 -19.67
N ARG A 5 18.00 3.69 -19.07
CA ARG A 5 17.38 2.58 -19.83
C ARG A 5 16.43 1.70 -19.02
N LYS A 6 15.62 2.28 -18.13
CA LYS A 6 14.56 1.53 -17.40
C LYS A 6 13.22 2.26 -17.21
N THR A 7 13.07 3.51 -17.64
CA THR A 7 11.84 4.29 -17.42
C THR A 7 10.80 4.18 -18.56
N ALA A 8 11.16 3.65 -19.73
CA ALA A 8 10.24 3.56 -20.87
C ALA A 8 9.20 2.41 -20.73
N ALA A 9 9.52 1.34 -19.99
CA ALA A 9 8.64 0.17 -19.89
C ALA A 9 7.44 0.39 -18.95
N ALA A 10 7.57 1.27 -17.94
CA ALA A 10 6.48 1.57 -17.02
C ALA A 10 5.42 2.52 -17.63
N SER A 11 5.82 3.35 -18.61
CA SER A 11 4.91 4.29 -19.25
C SER A 11 4.04 3.64 -20.34
N LEU A 12 4.49 2.51 -20.92
CA LEU A 12 3.74 1.78 -21.95
C LEU A 12 2.65 0.88 -21.34
N LEU A 13 2.84 0.40 -20.11
CA LEU A 13 1.89 -0.48 -19.44
C LEU A 13 0.67 0.28 -18.86
N LEU A 14 0.79 1.59 -18.63
CA LEU A 14 -0.31 2.42 -18.11
C LEU A 14 -1.31 2.84 -19.21
N LEU A 15 -0.94 2.73 -20.50
CA LEU A 15 -1.82 3.05 -21.63
C LEU A 15 -2.82 1.92 -21.97
N LEU A 16 -2.61 0.71 -21.41
CA LEU A 16 -3.41 -0.49 -21.67
C LEU A 16 -4.55 -0.72 -20.65
N LEU A 17 -4.74 0.20 -19.72
CA LEU A 17 -5.81 0.17 -18.70
C LEU A 17 -6.96 1.16 -18.99
N LEU A 18 -6.98 1.79 -20.17
CA LEU A 18 -8.19 2.46 -20.65
C LEU A 18 -9.22 1.35 -20.96
N PRO A 19 -10.40 1.34 -20.31
CA PRO A 19 -11.46 0.44 -20.72
C PRO A 19 -11.73 0.68 -22.21
N PRO A 20 -11.93 -0.36 -23.04
CA PRO A 20 -12.44 -0.16 -24.37
C PRO A 20 -13.75 0.60 -24.19
N SER A 21 -13.81 1.83 -24.68
CA SER A 21 -15.07 2.53 -24.88
C SER A 21 -15.92 1.57 -25.71
N LEU A 22 -16.88 0.92 -25.05
CA LEU A 22 -17.97 0.24 -25.72
C LEU A 22 -18.52 1.28 -26.68
N ALA A 23 -18.26 1.10 -27.97
CA ALA A 23 -18.96 1.80 -29.01
C ALA A 23 -20.42 1.37 -28.87
N VAL A 24 -21.17 2.08 -28.03
CA VAL A 24 -22.62 2.17 -28.18
C VAL A 24 -22.80 2.55 -29.64
N GLY A 25 -23.45 1.70 -30.43
CA GLY A 25 -23.66 1.97 -31.85
C GLY A 25 -24.27 3.36 -31.98
N GLN A 26 -23.47 4.33 -32.41
CA GLN A 26 -23.92 5.70 -32.58
C GLN A 26 -24.82 5.68 -33.81
N VAL A 27 -26.11 5.94 -33.59
CA VAL A 27 -27.07 6.13 -34.68
C VAL A 27 -26.65 7.42 -35.39
N GLU A 28 -26.40 7.34 -36.69
CA GLU A 28 -26.13 8.49 -37.52
C GLU A 28 -27.44 8.90 -38.20
N TYR A 29 -27.85 10.15 -38.02
CA TYR A 29 -29.14 10.65 -38.48
C TYR A 29 -29.02 12.10 -38.94
N VAL A 30 -30.04 12.57 -39.64
CA VAL A 30 -30.24 13.98 -40.01
C VAL A 30 -31.68 14.36 -39.71
N VAL A 31 -31.89 15.58 -39.24
CA VAL A 31 -33.23 16.14 -39.08
C VAL A 31 -33.59 16.80 -40.41
N GLU A 32 -34.47 16.16 -41.18
CA GLU A 32 -34.88 16.68 -42.49
C GLU A 32 -35.81 17.89 -42.30
N ARG A 33 -36.71 17.84 -41.31
CA ARG A 33 -37.67 18.92 -41.03
C ARG A 33 -37.89 19.10 -39.54
N GLU A 34 -37.89 20.35 -39.10
CA GLU A 34 -38.23 20.74 -37.73
C GLU A 34 -39.10 22.00 -37.75
N TYR A 35 -40.40 21.83 -37.55
CA TYR A 35 -41.36 22.91 -37.68
C TYR A 35 -42.05 23.21 -36.36
N TYR A 36 -42.02 24.48 -35.97
CA TYR A 36 -42.68 25.00 -34.80
C TYR A 36 -43.81 25.94 -35.20
N GLU A 37 -44.97 25.74 -34.59
CA GLU A 37 -46.06 26.70 -34.64
C GLU A 37 -46.53 27.02 -33.23
N LEU A 38 -46.47 28.29 -32.85
CA LEU A 38 -46.78 28.77 -31.51
C LEU A 38 -47.94 29.77 -31.57
N TRP A 39 -48.92 29.61 -30.68
CA TRP A 39 -50.02 30.56 -30.50
C TRP A 39 -50.02 31.13 -29.09
N ILE A 40 -49.64 32.40 -28.98
CA ILE A 40 -49.65 33.13 -27.72
C ILE A 40 -51.11 33.54 -27.41
N GLN A 41 -51.59 33.17 -26.23
CA GLN A 41 -52.92 33.52 -25.74
C GLN A 41 -52.87 34.73 -24.79
N GLU A 42 -54.02 35.36 -24.59
CA GLU A 42 -54.16 36.54 -23.72
C GLU A 42 -53.93 36.22 -22.23
N ASP A 43 -54.02 34.95 -21.82
CA ASP A 43 -53.81 34.47 -20.45
C ASP A 43 -52.35 34.10 -20.14
N CYS A 44 -51.41 34.50 -21.01
CA CYS A 44 -49.98 34.17 -20.94
C CYS A 44 -49.64 32.68 -21.15
N THR A 45 -50.57 31.86 -21.64
CA THR A 45 -50.27 30.50 -22.11
C THR A 45 -49.86 30.50 -23.58
N VAL A 46 -49.03 29.54 -23.98
CA VAL A 46 -48.61 29.37 -25.38
C VAL A 46 -48.93 27.95 -25.83
N LYS A 47 -49.78 27.82 -26.84
CA LYS A 47 -49.98 26.52 -27.50
C LYS A 47 -48.82 26.29 -28.47
N LEU A 48 -48.22 25.12 -28.40
CA LEU A 48 -47.09 24.70 -29.22
C LEU A 48 -47.51 23.47 -30.03
N TYR A 49 -47.35 23.56 -31.34
CA TYR A 49 -47.32 22.43 -32.26
C TYR A 49 -45.90 22.27 -32.80
N LEU A 50 -45.40 21.04 -32.76
CA LEU A 50 -44.08 20.67 -33.26
C LEU A 50 -44.21 19.48 -34.21
N TYR A 51 -43.73 19.65 -35.43
CA TYR A 51 -43.55 18.57 -36.40
C TYR A 51 -42.06 18.32 -36.61
N LEU A 52 -41.66 17.06 -36.57
CA LEU A 52 -40.27 16.63 -36.65
C LEU A 52 -40.15 15.43 -37.57
N GLU A 53 -39.27 15.51 -38.58
CA GLU A 53 -38.93 14.40 -39.48
C GLU A 53 -37.44 14.07 -39.34
N ILE A 54 -37.13 12.88 -38.83
CA ILE A 54 -35.75 12.39 -38.64
C ILE A 54 -35.48 11.25 -39.61
N LYS A 55 -34.42 11.39 -40.42
CA LYS A 55 -33.95 10.35 -41.33
C LYS A 55 -32.71 9.67 -40.77
N VAL A 56 -32.72 8.34 -40.72
CA VAL A 56 -31.58 7.54 -40.23
C VAL A 56 -30.63 7.27 -41.40
N LEU A 57 -29.36 7.67 -41.27
CA LEU A 57 -28.30 7.40 -42.23
C LEU A 57 -27.63 6.05 -41.96
N SER A 58 -27.35 5.75 -40.68
CA SER A 58 -26.73 4.51 -40.23
C SER A 58 -27.22 4.12 -38.82
N GLY A 59 -27.34 2.83 -38.55
CA GLY A 59 -27.89 2.30 -37.29
C GLY A 59 -29.42 2.19 -37.29
N SER A 60 -30.04 2.22 -36.11
CA SER A 60 -31.50 2.24 -35.97
C SER A 60 -31.97 2.96 -34.71
N ILE A 61 -32.97 3.82 -34.86
CA ILE A 61 -33.70 4.42 -33.73
C ILE A 61 -34.72 3.39 -33.25
N SER A 62 -34.58 2.89 -32.03
CA SER A 62 -35.41 1.77 -31.54
C SER A 62 -35.84 1.90 -30.09
N LYS A 63 -35.15 2.71 -29.30
CA LYS A 63 -35.41 2.87 -27.88
C LYS A 63 -36.16 4.14 -27.60
N TYR A 64 -35.67 5.28 -28.11
CA TYR A 64 -36.26 6.57 -27.78
C TYR A 64 -36.00 7.66 -28.82
N ILE A 65 -36.90 8.63 -28.84
CA ILE A 65 -36.76 9.96 -29.45
C ILE A 65 -37.01 10.97 -28.33
N ARG A 66 -35.99 11.75 -27.99
CA ARG A 66 -36.03 12.81 -26.98
C ARG A 66 -36.23 14.14 -27.67
N VAL A 67 -37.30 14.83 -27.28
CA VAL A 67 -37.68 16.14 -27.81
C VAL A 67 -37.72 17.11 -26.63
N GLY A 68 -36.84 18.10 -26.65
CA GLY A 68 -36.81 19.13 -25.64
C GLY A 68 -37.99 20.10 -25.80
N LEU A 69 -38.51 20.60 -24.69
CA LEU A 69 -39.54 21.65 -24.68
C LEU A 69 -38.98 22.93 -24.06
N PRO A 70 -39.39 24.10 -24.58
CA PRO A 70 -38.78 25.39 -24.20
C PRO A 70 -39.28 25.95 -22.86
N ALA A 71 -40.22 25.29 -22.19
CA ALA A 71 -40.77 25.70 -20.90
C ALA A 71 -40.63 24.59 -19.84
N GLU A 72 -40.43 24.98 -18.57
CA GLU A 72 -40.38 24.03 -17.45
C GLU A 72 -41.77 23.51 -17.05
N SER A 73 -42.77 24.38 -17.13
CA SER A 73 -44.17 24.02 -16.94
C SER A 73 -44.86 23.88 -18.29
N PHE A 74 -45.26 22.65 -18.62
CA PHE A 74 -46.04 22.37 -19.82
C PHE A 74 -47.05 21.26 -19.54
N LYS A 75 -48.13 21.25 -20.33
CA LYS A 75 -49.13 20.19 -20.38
C LYS A 75 -49.14 19.59 -21.76
N LEU A 76 -48.82 18.30 -21.85
CA LEU A 76 -48.84 17.56 -23.10
C LEU A 76 -50.29 17.27 -23.50
N ALA A 77 -50.67 17.59 -24.74
CA ALA A 77 -52.01 17.35 -25.27
C ALA A 77 -52.06 16.07 -26.12
N GLU A 78 -51.20 16.00 -27.14
CA GLU A 78 -51.14 14.85 -28.05
C GLU A 78 -49.71 14.60 -28.53
N VAL A 79 -49.35 13.33 -28.73
CA VAL A 79 -48.10 12.91 -29.37
C VAL A 79 -48.40 11.82 -30.39
N ARG A 80 -48.00 12.02 -31.63
CA ARG A 80 -48.08 11.03 -32.71
C ARG A 80 -46.70 10.72 -33.24
N CYS A 81 -46.52 9.45 -33.63
CA CYS A 81 -45.28 8.97 -34.23
C CYS A 81 -45.64 8.02 -35.38
N SER A 82 -45.04 8.20 -36.55
CA SER A 82 -45.32 7.36 -37.74
C SER A 82 -44.94 5.89 -37.54
N LYS A 83 -44.03 5.60 -36.60
CA LYS A 83 -43.62 4.24 -36.20
C LYS A 83 -44.41 3.69 -35.01
N GLY A 84 -45.51 4.35 -34.67
CA GLY A 84 -46.33 4.06 -33.51
C GLY A 84 -45.67 4.46 -32.20
N VAL A 85 -46.48 4.67 -31.17
CA VAL A 85 -46.03 5.07 -29.83
C VAL A 85 -46.23 3.88 -28.89
N ARG A 86 -45.15 3.42 -28.24
CA ARG A 86 -45.22 2.40 -27.19
C ARG A 86 -45.45 3.04 -25.83
N ASP A 87 -44.70 4.10 -25.56
CA ASP A 87 -44.70 4.83 -24.30
C ASP A 87 -44.27 6.28 -24.52
N VAL A 88 -44.79 7.19 -23.71
CA VAL A 88 -44.44 8.60 -23.69
C VAL A 88 -44.23 9.00 -22.24
N SER A 89 -43.06 9.54 -21.93
CA SER A 89 -42.74 10.03 -20.59
C SER A 89 -42.24 11.46 -20.63
N GLU A 90 -42.61 12.24 -19.61
CA GLU A 90 -42.01 13.55 -19.36
C GLU A 90 -40.70 13.35 -18.59
N GLU A 91 -39.60 13.90 -19.09
CA GLU A 91 -38.30 13.81 -18.43
C GLU A 91 -37.85 15.22 -18.00
N ARG A 92 -37.57 15.36 -16.70
CA ARG A 92 -37.05 16.59 -16.07
C ARG A 92 -35.77 16.23 -15.31
N THR A 93 -34.74 15.86 -16.06
CA THR A 93 -33.48 15.36 -15.52
C THR A 93 -32.36 16.38 -15.75
N GLY A 94 -31.77 16.89 -14.67
CA GLY A 94 -30.66 17.85 -14.75
C GLY A 94 -31.09 19.14 -15.45
N SER A 95 -30.49 19.46 -16.59
CA SER A 95 -30.85 20.62 -17.41
C SER A 95 -31.90 20.33 -18.48
N PHE A 96 -32.23 19.06 -18.73
CA PHE A 96 -33.18 18.68 -19.78
C PHE A 96 -34.62 18.76 -19.25
N THR A 97 -35.49 19.39 -20.04
CA THR A 97 -36.94 19.35 -19.85
C THR A 97 -37.60 19.08 -21.19
N GLY A 98 -38.44 18.05 -21.26
CA GLY A 98 -39.11 17.68 -22.49
C GLY A 98 -39.78 16.32 -22.41
N VAL A 99 -39.96 15.70 -23.57
CA VAL A 99 -40.71 14.46 -23.74
C VAL A 99 -39.81 13.39 -24.36
N VAL A 100 -39.89 12.17 -23.82
CA VAL A 100 -39.21 10.99 -24.33
C VAL A 100 -40.25 10.05 -24.93
N ILE A 101 -40.16 9.83 -26.23
CA ILE A 101 -41.08 9.02 -27.01
C ILE A 101 -40.42 7.70 -27.32
N SER A 102 -41.00 6.60 -26.86
CA SER A 102 -40.53 5.25 -27.19
C SER A 102 -41.29 4.73 -28.40
N PRO A 103 -40.66 4.60 -29.59
CA PRO A 103 -41.36 4.13 -30.78
C PRO A 103 -41.76 2.65 -30.64
N ARG A 104 -42.87 2.28 -31.26
CA ARG A 104 -43.34 0.88 -31.26
C ARG A 104 -42.48 0.03 -32.20
N GLU A 105 -42.22 0.57 -33.39
CA GLU A 105 -41.38 -0.05 -34.42
C GLU A 105 -40.05 0.71 -34.58
N PRO A 106 -38.94 -0.01 -34.85
CA PRO A 106 -37.65 0.64 -35.06
C PRO A 106 -37.59 1.32 -36.43
N THR A 107 -36.89 2.46 -36.50
CA THR A 107 -36.55 3.14 -37.77
C THR A 107 -35.14 2.74 -38.16
N ARG A 108 -34.99 2.11 -39.33
CA ARG A 108 -33.70 1.59 -39.80
C ARG A 108 -33.01 2.58 -40.74
N ALA A 109 -31.73 2.38 -40.98
CA ALA A 109 -30.97 3.14 -41.97
C ALA A 109 -31.69 3.22 -43.33
N GLY A 110 -31.83 4.44 -43.86
CA GLY A 110 -32.59 4.77 -45.07
C GLY A 110 -34.04 5.16 -44.84
N GLU A 111 -34.62 4.86 -43.67
CA GLU A 111 -35.99 5.22 -43.30
C GLU A 111 -36.05 6.55 -42.54
N SER A 112 -37.23 7.17 -42.56
CA SER A 112 -37.57 8.33 -41.72
C SER A 112 -38.60 7.97 -40.66
N VAL A 113 -38.58 8.72 -39.55
CA VAL A 113 -39.63 8.76 -38.53
C VAL A 113 -40.16 10.17 -38.43
N GLU A 114 -41.49 10.28 -38.35
CA GLU A 114 -42.19 11.55 -38.21
C GLU A 114 -42.84 11.60 -36.84
N VAL A 115 -42.70 12.73 -36.16
CA VAL A 115 -43.24 12.98 -34.83
C VAL A 115 -44.02 14.29 -34.84
N GLU A 116 -45.25 14.23 -34.37
CA GLU A 116 -46.09 15.40 -34.11
C GLU A 116 -46.32 15.50 -32.61
N LEU A 117 -46.14 16.69 -32.06
CA LEU A 117 -46.31 16.96 -30.63
C LEU A 117 -47.10 18.25 -30.42
N GLU A 118 -48.15 18.14 -29.63
CA GLU A 118 -48.95 19.27 -29.17
C GLU A 118 -48.80 19.44 -27.65
N ALA A 119 -48.42 20.64 -27.22
CA ALA A 119 -48.29 20.98 -25.82
C ALA A 119 -48.79 22.40 -25.52
N THR A 120 -49.25 22.61 -24.30
CA THR A 120 -49.54 23.95 -23.77
C THR A 120 -48.43 24.33 -22.81
N LEU A 121 -47.67 25.37 -23.14
CA LEU A 121 -46.61 25.92 -22.32
C LEU A 121 -47.22 26.94 -21.34
N GLU A 122 -46.93 26.75 -20.05
CA GLU A 122 -47.32 27.65 -18.96
C GLU A 122 -46.10 28.46 -18.52
N GLU A 123 -46.32 29.69 -18.05
CA GLU A 123 -45.25 30.59 -17.58
C GLU A 123 -44.15 30.88 -18.62
N PHE A 124 -44.46 30.72 -19.93
CA PHE A 124 -43.50 30.90 -21.02
C PHE A 124 -43.46 32.32 -21.60
N VAL A 125 -44.39 33.19 -21.21
CA VAL A 125 -44.43 34.60 -21.58
C VAL A 125 -43.85 35.44 -20.45
N TYR A 126 -42.78 36.18 -20.74
CA TYR A 126 -42.01 36.94 -19.75
C TYR A 126 -42.17 38.45 -19.91
N GLU A 127 -41.99 39.19 -18.82
CA GLU A 127 -41.84 40.65 -18.86
C GLU A 127 -40.54 41.01 -19.59
N ASP A 128 -40.62 41.89 -20.59
CA ASP A 128 -39.43 42.37 -21.30
C ASP A 128 -38.75 43.48 -20.47
N LEU A 129 -37.62 43.13 -19.84
CA LEU A 129 -36.83 44.07 -19.04
C LEU A 129 -36.11 45.13 -19.89
N THR A 130 -35.91 44.88 -21.18
CA THR A 130 -35.21 45.78 -22.10
C THR A 130 -36.17 46.83 -22.66
N ASN A 131 -37.45 46.47 -22.81
CA ASN A 131 -38.50 47.35 -23.31
C ASN A 131 -39.65 47.47 -22.28
N PRO A 132 -39.65 48.50 -21.43
CA PRO A 132 -40.72 48.70 -20.45
C PRO A 132 -42.11 48.69 -21.09
N GLY A 133 -43.02 47.90 -20.53
CA GLY A 133 -44.40 47.76 -21.04
C GLY A 133 -44.58 46.72 -22.15
N TYR A 134 -43.54 45.96 -22.47
CA TYR A 134 -43.60 44.82 -23.38
C TYR A 134 -43.54 43.49 -22.62
N ALA A 135 -44.09 42.47 -23.26
CA ALA A 135 -43.95 41.08 -22.88
C ALA A 135 -43.40 40.30 -24.08
N GLY A 136 -42.75 39.17 -23.84
CA GLY A 136 -42.17 38.41 -24.92
C GLY A 136 -41.89 36.96 -24.58
N ILE A 137 -41.64 36.20 -25.63
CA ILE A 137 -41.17 34.82 -25.55
C ILE A 137 -39.76 34.75 -26.12
N GLN A 138 -38.96 33.83 -25.62
CA GLN A 138 -37.68 33.47 -26.23
C GLN A 138 -37.66 31.97 -26.46
N LEU A 139 -37.82 31.58 -27.72
CA LEU A 139 -37.74 30.20 -28.17
C LEU A 139 -36.30 29.85 -28.54
N ILE A 140 -35.85 28.67 -28.10
CA ILE A 140 -34.67 28.01 -28.63
C ILE A 140 -35.17 26.68 -29.19
N PRO A 141 -35.19 26.49 -30.53
CA PRO A 141 -35.50 25.20 -31.13
C PRO A 141 -34.63 24.08 -30.55
N VAL A 142 -35.11 22.85 -30.67
CA VAL A 142 -34.35 21.69 -30.20
C VAL A 142 -33.04 21.62 -30.97
N TRP A 143 -31.92 21.62 -30.26
CA TRP A 143 -30.62 21.40 -30.90
C TRP A 143 -30.30 19.92 -30.86
N TRP A 144 -29.76 19.42 -31.98
CA TRP A 144 -29.47 18.01 -32.19
C TRP A 144 -27.97 17.82 -32.38
N SER A 145 -27.48 16.60 -32.11
CA SER A 145 -26.12 16.20 -32.49
C SER A 145 -25.93 16.05 -34.01
N ALA A 146 -26.99 16.26 -34.78
CA ALA A 146 -27.08 16.18 -36.23
C ALA A 146 -27.51 17.53 -36.81
N PRO A 147 -27.24 17.82 -38.09
CA PRO A 147 -27.73 19.03 -38.73
C PRO A 147 -29.26 19.00 -38.90
N VAL A 148 -29.88 20.17 -38.87
CA VAL A 148 -31.29 20.40 -39.22
C VAL A 148 -31.34 21.09 -40.58
N ARG A 149 -31.99 20.45 -41.57
CA ARG A 149 -32.01 20.92 -42.97
C ARG A 149 -33.14 21.88 -43.30
N ASP A 150 -34.26 21.82 -42.58
CA ASP A 150 -35.39 22.72 -42.80
C ASP A 150 -36.01 23.05 -41.44
N LEU A 151 -35.53 24.12 -40.82
CA LEU A 151 -36.11 24.71 -39.62
C LEU A 151 -37.13 25.76 -40.03
N ARG A 152 -38.36 25.63 -39.52
CA ARG A 152 -39.40 26.65 -39.68
C ARG A 152 -40.02 26.97 -38.34
N VAL A 153 -40.13 28.26 -38.03
CA VAL A 153 -40.72 28.71 -36.78
C VAL A 153 -41.75 29.79 -37.08
N LYS A 154 -43.00 29.53 -36.73
CA LYS A 154 -44.11 30.47 -36.89
C LYS A 154 -44.68 30.82 -35.51
N VAL A 155 -44.71 32.11 -35.19
CA VAL A 155 -45.26 32.59 -33.92
C VAL A 155 -46.45 33.49 -34.20
N HIS A 156 -47.64 33.02 -33.82
CA HIS A 156 -48.88 33.78 -33.82
C HIS A 156 -49.00 34.59 -32.54
N LEU A 157 -49.10 35.90 -32.70
CA LEU A 157 -49.19 36.87 -31.63
C LEU A 157 -50.61 36.90 -31.03
N PRO A 158 -50.77 37.49 -29.83
CA PRO A 158 -52.09 37.71 -29.26
C PRO A 158 -52.97 38.59 -30.18
N PRO A 159 -54.31 38.42 -30.11
CA PRO A 159 -55.24 39.30 -30.82
C PRO A 159 -55.01 40.78 -30.49
N GLY A 160 -55.13 41.66 -31.49
CA GLY A 160 -55.00 43.12 -31.30
C GLY A 160 -53.57 43.66 -31.33
N VAL A 161 -52.56 42.84 -31.60
CA VAL A 161 -51.17 43.29 -31.83
C VAL A 161 -50.96 43.65 -33.31
N SER A 162 -50.43 44.84 -33.56
CA SER A 162 -50.02 45.27 -34.90
C SER A 162 -48.56 44.89 -35.19
N LEU A 163 -48.22 44.50 -36.43
CA LEU A 163 -46.87 44.11 -36.81
C LEU A 163 -45.81 45.21 -36.56
N SER A 164 -46.20 46.48 -36.67
CA SER A 164 -45.31 47.62 -36.41
C SER A 164 -44.87 47.74 -34.96
N GLU A 165 -45.60 47.12 -34.03
CA GLU A 165 -45.31 47.17 -32.61
C GLU A 165 -44.48 45.98 -32.13
N VAL A 166 -44.24 45.00 -32.98
CA VAL A 166 -43.52 43.77 -32.65
C VAL A 166 -42.02 43.96 -32.79
N LYS A 167 -41.27 43.52 -31.79
CA LYS A 167 -39.80 43.54 -31.81
C LYS A 167 -39.30 42.10 -31.81
N CYS A 168 -38.43 41.78 -32.76
CA CYS A 168 -37.87 40.44 -32.90
C CYS A 168 -36.35 40.44 -32.80
N THR A 169 -35.78 39.35 -32.29
CA THR A 169 -34.33 39.12 -32.30
C THR A 169 -34.06 37.64 -32.54
N PRO A 170 -33.44 37.24 -33.65
CA PRO A 170 -33.04 38.05 -34.82
C PRO A 170 -34.25 38.54 -35.64
N SER A 171 -34.00 39.30 -36.70
CA SER A 171 -35.03 39.69 -37.68
C SER A 171 -35.74 38.45 -38.25
N TYR A 172 -37.05 38.55 -38.46
CA TYR A 172 -37.87 37.50 -39.06
C TYR A 172 -37.62 37.39 -40.57
N SER A 173 -37.84 36.21 -41.14
CA SER A 173 -37.78 35.97 -42.59
C SER A 173 -39.02 36.51 -43.29
N SER A 174 -40.20 36.30 -42.71
CA SER A 174 -41.46 36.87 -43.20
C SER A 174 -42.43 37.14 -42.04
N ALA A 175 -43.46 37.95 -42.31
CA ALA A 175 -44.50 38.27 -41.35
C ALA A 175 -45.81 38.52 -42.10
N GLY A 176 -46.94 38.31 -41.43
CA GLY A 176 -48.24 38.48 -42.05
C GLY A 176 -49.38 38.48 -41.03
N THR A 177 -50.59 38.28 -41.54
CA THR A 177 -51.79 38.15 -40.72
C THR A 177 -52.57 36.94 -41.19
N GLU A 178 -52.93 36.06 -40.26
CA GLU A 178 -53.66 34.84 -40.52
C GLU A 178 -54.78 34.74 -39.47
N GLU A 179 -56.01 34.47 -39.91
CA GLU A 179 -57.19 34.41 -39.03
C GLU A 179 -57.36 35.64 -38.09
N GLY A 180 -56.94 36.83 -38.56
CA GLY A 180 -57.01 38.08 -37.79
C GLY A 180 -55.93 38.23 -36.71
N ARG A 181 -54.95 37.32 -36.63
CA ARG A 181 -53.77 37.42 -35.76
C ARG A 181 -52.52 37.72 -36.57
N ALA A 182 -51.70 38.65 -36.07
CA ALA A 182 -50.39 38.90 -36.65
C ALA A 182 -49.45 37.72 -36.35
N TYR A 183 -48.61 37.34 -37.31
CA TYR A 183 -47.59 36.32 -37.10
C TYR A 183 -46.22 36.78 -37.62
N VAL A 184 -45.18 36.21 -37.02
CA VAL A 184 -43.78 36.34 -37.44
C VAL A 184 -43.21 34.96 -37.71
N TYR A 185 -42.37 34.86 -38.74
CA TYR A 185 -41.90 33.59 -39.29
C TYR A 185 -40.40 33.60 -39.57
N TRP A 186 -39.73 32.51 -39.23
CA TRP A 186 -38.32 32.24 -39.53
C TRP A 186 -38.20 30.94 -40.31
N GLU A 187 -37.25 30.93 -41.25
CA GLU A 187 -36.82 29.74 -41.98
C GLU A 187 -35.29 29.69 -42.04
N GLY A 188 -34.71 28.49 -42.02
CA GLY A 188 -33.28 28.31 -42.14
C GLY A 188 -32.82 26.87 -41.89
N GLU A 189 -31.51 26.72 -41.70
CA GLU A 189 -30.84 25.46 -41.38
C GLU A 189 -30.03 25.62 -40.09
N LEU A 190 -29.82 24.53 -39.34
CA LEU A 190 -28.99 24.52 -38.14
C LEU A 190 -27.84 23.52 -38.26
N LYS A 191 -26.65 23.93 -37.83
CA LYS A 191 -25.51 23.01 -37.67
C LYS A 191 -25.69 22.13 -36.44
N PRO A 192 -24.97 20.99 -36.36
CA PRO A 192 -24.95 20.17 -35.15
C PRO A 192 -24.63 20.99 -33.90
N GLU A 193 -25.40 20.79 -32.84
CA GLU A 193 -25.30 21.47 -31.54
C GLU A 193 -25.47 23.01 -31.58
N GLU A 194 -25.95 23.56 -32.69
CA GLU A 194 -26.19 25.00 -32.83
C GLU A 194 -27.44 25.43 -32.06
N LYS A 195 -27.31 26.48 -31.25
CA LYS A 195 -28.41 27.03 -30.43
C LYS A 195 -28.88 28.36 -31.02
N LEU A 196 -29.95 28.30 -31.81
CA LEU A 196 -30.59 29.50 -32.36
C LEU A 196 -31.57 30.09 -31.34
N LYS A 197 -31.38 31.36 -30.98
CA LYS A 197 -32.29 32.08 -30.07
C LYS A 197 -33.25 32.94 -30.89
N LEU A 198 -34.54 32.73 -30.73
CA LEU A 198 -35.61 33.47 -31.39
C LEU A 198 -36.46 34.18 -30.34
N GLY A 199 -36.31 35.48 -30.23
CA GLY A 199 -37.07 36.34 -29.32
C GLY A 199 -38.17 37.11 -30.05
N VAL A 200 -39.35 37.14 -29.46
CA VAL A 200 -40.50 37.94 -29.94
C VAL A 200 -41.05 38.74 -28.77
N ALA A 201 -41.09 40.05 -28.90
CA ALA A 201 -41.63 40.98 -27.91
C ALA A 201 -42.79 41.78 -28.51
N PHE A 202 -43.86 41.94 -27.74
CA PHE A 202 -45.09 42.63 -28.10
C PHE A 202 -45.64 43.44 -26.92
N PRO A 203 -46.53 44.42 -27.14
CA PRO A 203 -47.05 45.26 -26.06
C PRO A 203 -47.80 44.44 -25.00
N ALA A 204 -47.42 44.54 -23.72
CA ALA A 204 -48.02 43.76 -22.63
C ALA A 204 -49.50 44.10 -22.37
N ARG A 205 -49.98 45.25 -22.86
CA ARG A 205 -51.37 45.74 -22.70
C ARG A 205 -52.45 44.82 -23.29
N VAL A 206 -52.07 43.92 -24.20
CA VAL A 206 -53.00 42.94 -24.82
C VAL A 206 -53.21 41.69 -23.95
N LEU A 207 -52.39 41.52 -22.90
CA LEU A 207 -52.49 40.38 -21.99
C LEU A 207 -53.47 40.67 -20.86
N LYS A 208 -54.26 39.66 -20.49
CA LYS A 208 -55.19 39.67 -19.35
C LYS A 208 -54.52 39.24 -18.05
N ALA A 209 -53.46 38.41 -18.16
CA ALA A 209 -52.65 37.97 -17.03
C ALA A 209 -51.32 38.73 -16.98
N LYS A 210 -50.68 38.73 -15.80
CA LYS A 210 -49.34 39.29 -15.67
C LYS A 210 -48.31 38.31 -16.25
N PRO A 211 -47.32 38.77 -17.04
CA PRO A 211 -46.26 37.89 -17.54
C PRO A 211 -45.37 37.41 -16.39
N ALA A 212 -44.67 36.31 -16.60
CA ALA A 212 -43.67 35.82 -15.65
C ALA A 212 -42.47 36.78 -15.59
N LYS A 213 -41.83 36.91 -14.42
CA LYS A 213 -40.56 37.62 -14.33
C LYS A 213 -39.44 36.70 -14.81
N PRO A 214 -38.55 37.12 -15.71
CA PRO A 214 -37.39 36.31 -16.06
C PRO A 214 -36.60 36.03 -14.78
N GLY A 215 -36.24 34.75 -14.57
CA GLY A 215 -35.46 34.35 -13.41
C GLY A 215 -34.18 35.17 -13.32
N GLU A 216 -33.82 35.62 -12.13
CA GLU A 216 -32.54 36.31 -11.90
C GLU A 216 -31.41 35.40 -12.37
N ALA A 217 -30.86 35.71 -13.55
CA ALA A 217 -29.68 35.03 -14.05
C ALA A 217 -28.59 35.24 -13.01
N GLN A 218 -28.25 34.17 -12.29
CA GLN A 218 -27.19 34.21 -11.30
C GLN A 218 -25.95 34.77 -12.01
N PRO A 219 -25.37 35.88 -11.52
CA PRO A 219 -24.30 36.54 -12.25
C PRO A 219 -23.21 35.53 -12.57
N TRP A 220 -22.76 35.49 -13.83
CA TRP A 220 -21.78 34.50 -14.31
C TRP A 220 -20.53 34.42 -13.43
N TYR A 221 -20.24 35.47 -12.65
CA TYR A 221 -19.13 35.49 -11.71
C TYR A 221 -19.37 34.73 -10.40
N LEU A 222 -20.62 34.48 -10.00
CA LEU A 222 -20.94 33.62 -8.87
C LEU A 222 -20.75 32.13 -9.19
N SER A 223 -20.69 31.76 -10.48
CA SER A 223 -20.46 30.38 -10.94
C SER A 223 -19.01 29.89 -10.72
N TRP A 224 -18.02 30.79 -10.70
CA TRP A 224 -16.62 30.42 -10.43
C TRP A 224 -16.23 30.44 -8.95
N LEU A 225 -17.05 31.04 -8.08
CA LEU A 225 -16.79 31.10 -6.63
C LEU A 225 -16.69 29.71 -5.99
N PRO A 226 -17.55 28.72 -6.29
CA PRO A 226 -17.39 27.36 -5.79
C PRO A 226 -16.07 26.73 -6.25
N GLY A 227 -15.67 26.98 -7.51
CA GLY A 227 -14.43 26.46 -8.09
C GLY A 227 -13.18 27.02 -7.42
N LEU A 228 -13.14 28.33 -7.14
CA LEU A 228 -12.01 28.94 -6.43
C LEU A 228 -11.98 28.58 -4.94
N ILE A 229 -13.14 28.45 -4.29
CA ILE A 229 -13.22 27.97 -2.91
C ILE A 229 -12.69 26.53 -2.84
N LEU A 230 -13.10 25.65 -3.77
CA LEU A 230 -12.60 24.28 -3.83
C LEU A 230 -11.09 24.22 -4.11
N LEU A 231 -10.58 25.05 -5.03
CA LEU A 231 -9.15 25.14 -5.33
C LEU A 231 -8.35 25.63 -4.11
N SER A 232 -8.90 26.59 -3.35
CA SER A 232 -8.29 27.09 -2.12
C SER A 232 -8.25 26.02 -1.01
N ILE A 233 -9.32 25.22 -0.87
CA ILE A 233 -9.37 24.11 0.10
C ILE A 233 -8.36 23.04 -0.29
N ILE A 234 -8.24 22.70 -1.57
CA ILE A 234 -7.26 21.73 -2.07
C ILE A 234 -5.83 22.24 -1.82
N ALA A 235 -5.54 23.50 -2.12
CA ALA A 235 -4.23 24.10 -1.89
C ALA A 235 -3.85 24.10 -0.40
N VAL A 236 -4.79 24.46 0.49
CA VAL A 236 -4.58 24.41 1.95
C VAL A 236 -4.41 22.97 2.43
N SER A 237 -5.17 22.03 1.89
CA SER A 237 -5.06 20.60 2.22
C SER A 237 -3.70 20.03 1.83
N ILE A 238 -3.22 20.36 0.63
CA ILE A 238 -1.88 19.96 0.15
C ILE A 238 -0.79 20.62 1.00
N ALA A 239 -0.94 21.90 1.37
CA ALA A 239 0.00 22.58 2.25
C ALA A 239 0.05 21.93 3.65
N LEU A 240 -1.10 21.60 4.23
CA LEU A 240 -1.19 20.91 5.52
C LEU A 240 -0.60 19.49 5.46
N LEU A 241 -0.86 18.74 4.38
CA LEU A 241 -0.26 17.44 4.15
C LEU A 241 1.26 17.52 3.94
N ALA A 242 1.74 18.53 3.23
CA ALA A 242 3.18 18.78 3.07
C ALA A 242 3.84 19.14 4.40
N ILE A 243 3.23 20.00 5.21
CA ILE A 243 3.72 20.32 6.57
C ILE A 243 3.70 19.08 7.46
N ALA A 244 2.64 18.26 7.39
CA ALA A 244 2.54 17.01 8.14
C ALA A 244 3.59 15.98 7.68
N ALA A 245 3.84 15.85 6.38
CA ALA A 245 4.86 14.97 5.81
C ALA A 245 6.27 15.43 6.19
N VAL A 246 6.55 16.74 6.09
CA VAL A 246 7.81 17.32 6.57
C VAL A 246 7.98 17.10 8.06
N ARG A 247 6.93 17.31 8.87
CA ARG A 247 6.98 17.02 10.32
C ARG A 247 7.13 15.55 10.62
N TYR A 248 6.55 14.66 9.81
CA TYR A 248 6.68 13.22 9.94
C TYR A 248 8.10 12.76 9.62
N TRP A 249 8.70 13.28 8.55
CA TRP A 249 10.06 12.97 8.12
C TRP A 249 11.11 13.64 9.01
N ARG A 250 10.79 14.80 9.60
CA ARG A 250 11.59 15.48 10.62
C ARG A 250 11.30 15.03 12.04
N ARG A 251 10.50 13.97 12.25
CA ARG A 251 10.47 13.34 13.58
C ARG A 251 11.84 12.73 13.79
N GLU A 252 12.65 13.40 14.58
CA GLU A 252 13.81 12.75 15.15
C GLU A 252 13.28 11.49 15.88
N PRO A 253 13.88 10.32 15.62
CA PRO A 253 13.49 9.11 16.32
C PRO A 253 13.53 9.42 17.81
N TYR A 254 12.46 9.07 18.52
CA TYR A 254 12.34 9.29 19.96
C TYR A 254 13.63 8.82 20.63
N VAL A 255 14.44 9.78 21.11
CA VAL A 255 15.63 9.47 21.88
C VAL A 255 15.11 9.13 23.28
N PRO A 256 15.19 7.87 23.71
CA PRO A 256 14.74 7.51 25.05
C PRO A 256 15.50 8.37 26.07
N PRO A 257 14.84 8.87 27.12
CA PRO A 257 15.51 9.68 28.13
C PRO A 257 16.62 8.86 28.79
N GLU A 258 17.88 9.26 28.58
CA GLU A 258 19.02 8.70 29.30
C GLU A 258 19.08 9.37 30.68
N LEU A 259 18.43 8.74 31.66
CA LEU A 259 18.63 9.09 33.06
C LEU A 259 20.01 8.56 33.48
N SER A 260 21.03 9.41 33.43
CA SER A 260 22.31 9.13 34.05
C SER A 260 22.17 9.30 35.56
N MET A 261 22.00 8.20 36.27
CA MET A 261 22.19 8.18 37.72
C MET A 261 23.70 8.12 37.96
N GLU A 262 24.25 9.13 38.65
CA GLU A 262 25.65 9.10 39.04
C GLU A 262 25.92 7.82 39.85
N VAL A 263 26.87 7.04 39.36
CA VAL A 263 27.45 5.86 40.02
C VAL A 263 26.58 4.60 40.01
N VAL A 264 26.41 4.05 38.80
CA VAL A 264 26.40 2.60 38.66
C VAL A 264 27.33 2.21 37.52
N GLY A 265 28.56 1.81 37.86
CA GLY A 265 29.57 1.42 36.88
C GLY A 265 29.28 0.11 36.15
N VAL A 266 30.34 -0.51 35.66
CA VAL A 266 30.28 -1.78 34.93
C VAL A 266 30.59 -2.96 35.85
N ARG A 267 29.86 -4.07 35.71
CA ARG A 267 30.19 -5.34 36.37
C ARG A 267 31.38 -6.02 35.68
N ARG A 268 32.58 -5.98 36.26
CA ARG A 268 33.84 -6.45 35.63
C ARG A 268 34.30 -7.87 35.99
N ASP A 269 33.62 -8.56 36.89
CA ASP A 269 34.00 -9.85 37.49
C ASP A 269 33.19 -11.05 36.95
N LEU A 270 32.47 -10.91 35.83
CA LEU A 270 31.85 -12.04 35.16
C LEU A 270 32.93 -12.92 34.54
N ASP A 271 32.71 -14.22 34.63
CA ASP A 271 33.56 -15.20 33.97
C ASP A 271 33.20 -15.39 32.49
N PRO A 272 34.03 -16.09 31.69
CA PRO A 272 33.75 -16.26 30.27
C PRO A 272 32.37 -16.86 29.97
N VAL A 273 31.90 -17.83 30.77
CA VAL A 273 30.60 -18.48 30.54
C VAL A 273 29.45 -17.56 30.96
N GLU A 274 29.61 -16.84 32.08
CA GLU A 274 28.66 -15.83 32.53
C GLU A 274 28.55 -14.64 31.56
N ALA A 275 29.69 -14.18 31.05
CA ALA A 275 29.77 -13.16 30.01
C ALA A 275 29.13 -13.65 28.71
N ALA A 276 29.31 -14.93 28.33
CA ALA A 276 28.65 -15.50 27.16
C ALA A 276 27.12 -15.47 27.26
N VAL A 277 26.58 -15.72 28.46
CA VAL A 277 25.14 -15.59 28.72
C VAL A 277 24.69 -14.13 28.68
N LEU A 278 25.47 -13.21 29.25
CA LEU A 278 25.19 -11.77 29.19
C LEU A 278 25.14 -11.26 27.73
N LEU A 279 26.12 -11.67 26.92
CA LEU A 279 26.27 -11.31 25.51
C LEU A 279 25.29 -12.04 24.58
N ARG A 280 24.40 -12.89 25.12
CA ARG A 280 23.35 -13.61 24.39
C ARG A 280 23.89 -14.51 23.27
N ILE A 281 25.00 -15.18 23.53
CA ILE A 281 25.61 -16.13 22.61
C ILE A 281 24.73 -17.37 22.44
N HIS A 282 24.85 -18.05 21.30
CA HIS A 282 24.11 -19.28 21.01
C HIS A 282 24.24 -20.34 22.13
N PRO A 283 23.13 -20.98 22.59
CA PRO A 283 23.14 -21.88 23.74
C PRO A 283 24.08 -23.08 23.58
N GLY A 284 24.19 -23.62 22.37
CA GLY A 284 25.14 -24.70 22.07
C GLY A 284 26.60 -24.29 22.27
N ARG A 285 26.95 -23.04 21.95
CA ARG A 285 28.29 -22.50 22.13
C ARG A 285 28.61 -22.27 23.62
N ILE A 286 27.61 -21.83 24.40
CA ILE A 286 27.73 -21.75 25.87
C ILE A 286 27.98 -23.14 26.47
N ALA A 287 27.27 -24.18 26.00
CA ALA A 287 27.51 -25.56 26.44
C ALA A 287 28.93 -26.04 26.07
N ALA A 288 29.43 -25.71 24.88
CA ALA A 288 30.80 -26.01 24.48
C ALA A 288 31.84 -25.30 25.36
N LEU A 289 31.62 -24.03 25.72
CA LEU A 289 32.47 -23.28 26.65
C LEU A 289 32.50 -23.90 28.05
N ILE A 290 31.36 -24.37 28.55
CA ILE A 290 31.28 -25.08 29.85
C ILE A 290 32.10 -26.36 29.80
N LEU A 291 31.88 -27.20 28.78
CA LEU A 291 32.61 -28.46 28.62
C LEU A 291 34.11 -28.21 28.50
N LEU A 292 34.51 -27.22 27.72
CA LEU A 292 35.89 -26.83 27.58
C LEU A 292 36.51 -26.37 28.91
N SER A 293 35.81 -25.53 29.68
CA SER A 293 36.26 -25.12 31.01
C SER A 293 36.46 -26.32 31.95
N MET A 294 35.56 -27.31 31.90
CA MET A 294 35.66 -28.53 32.71
C MET A 294 36.81 -29.44 32.28
N VAL A 295 37.07 -29.53 30.97
CA VAL A 295 38.20 -30.26 30.38
C VAL A 295 39.52 -29.61 30.81
N ARG A 296 39.65 -28.28 30.70
CA ARG A 296 40.84 -27.52 31.12
C ARG A 296 41.14 -27.69 32.62
N LYS A 297 40.11 -27.85 33.44
CA LYS A 297 40.23 -28.12 34.88
C LYS A 297 40.44 -29.61 35.23
N GLY A 298 40.48 -30.49 34.23
CA GLY A 298 40.66 -31.92 34.41
C GLY A 298 39.46 -32.62 35.07
N ALA A 299 38.27 -32.02 35.11
CA ALA A 299 37.09 -32.61 35.74
C ALA A 299 36.41 -33.67 34.85
N ILE A 300 36.53 -33.52 33.53
CA ILE A 300 36.00 -34.46 32.54
C ILE A 300 37.04 -34.78 31.47
N LYS A 301 36.93 -35.98 30.90
CA LYS A 301 37.69 -36.45 29.74
C LYS A 301 36.73 -36.75 28.61
N VAL A 302 37.00 -36.23 27.41
CA VAL A 302 36.19 -36.54 26.23
C VAL A 302 36.68 -37.84 25.60
N LYS A 303 35.81 -38.85 25.49
CA LYS A 303 36.12 -40.15 24.88
C LYS A 303 35.85 -40.19 23.38
N SER A 304 34.80 -39.52 22.93
CA SER A 304 34.44 -39.41 21.52
C SER A 304 33.65 -38.12 21.28
N THR A 305 33.79 -37.53 20.09
CA THR A 305 32.95 -36.43 19.60
C THR A 305 31.81 -36.92 18.71
N LYS A 306 31.86 -38.19 18.26
CA LYS A 306 30.88 -38.82 17.36
C LYS A 306 30.56 -40.25 17.82
N PRO A 307 29.50 -40.46 18.64
CA PRO A 307 28.70 -39.46 19.37
C PRO A 307 29.48 -38.83 20.54
N LEU A 308 29.04 -37.67 21.04
CA LEU A 308 29.70 -36.98 22.16
C LEU A 308 29.62 -37.85 23.44
N LYS A 309 30.76 -38.41 23.85
CA LYS A 309 30.90 -39.23 25.06
C LYS A 309 31.91 -38.61 26.01
N VAL A 310 31.53 -38.41 27.27
CA VAL A 310 32.36 -37.75 28.30
C VAL A 310 32.46 -38.61 29.56
N GLU A 311 33.65 -38.72 30.14
CA GLU A 311 33.92 -39.46 31.37
C GLU A 311 34.33 -38.51 32.49
N LYS A 312 33.89 -38.80 33.71
CA LYS A 312 34.24 -38.02 34.91
C LYS A 312 35.63 -38.46 35.37
N SER A 313 36.53 -37.50 35.60
CA SER A 313 37.91 -37.78 36.02
C SER A 313 38.11 -37.74 37.55
N GLY A 314 37.03 -37.58 38.33
CA GLY A 314 37.05 -37.56 39.81
C GLY A 314 37.49 -36.24 40.44
N VAL A 315 37.97 -35.27 39.66
CA VAL A 315 38.37 -33.94 40.15
C VAL A 315 37.15 -33.07 40.42
N THR A 316 36.96 -32.66 41.67
CA THR A 316 35.81 -31.83 42.11
C THR A 316 36.19 -30.47 42.70
N ARG A 317 37.49 -30.24 42.96
CA ARG A 317 38.02 -28.97 43.51
C ARG A 317 38.18 -27.92 42.41
N GLY A 318 37.94 -26.64 42.72
CA GLY A 318 38.13 -25.52 41.78
C GLY A 318 37.05 -25.35 40.70
N LEU A 319 35.97 -26.15 40.76
CA LEU A 319 34.84 -26.04 39.85
C LEU A 319 33.90 -24.89 40.21
N ARG A 320 33.39 -24.18 39.21
CA ARG A 320 32.36 -23.15 39.34
C ARG A 320 30.98 -23.78 39.59
N TYR A 321 30.00 -22.98 40.02
CA TYR A 321 28.68 -23.50 40.38
C TYR A 321 28.01 -24.26 39.23
N TYR A 322 28.10 -23.73 38.00
CA TYR A 322 27.51 -24.36 36.84
C TYR A 322 28.28 -25.60 36.37
N GLU A 323 29.60 -25.65 36.57
CA GLU A 323 30.42 -26.83 36.25
C GLU A 323 30.11 -28.00 37.20
N ARG A 324 29.89 -27.70 38.48
CA ARG A 324 29.44 -28.71 39.47
C ARG A 324 28.07 -29.25 39.11
N GLN A 325 27.13 -28.39 38.69
CA GLN A 325 25.82 -28.85 38.22
C GLN A 325 25.96 -29.66 36.92
N MET A 326 26.82 -29.23 35.99
CA MET A 326 27.08 -29.97 34.74
C MET A 326 27.64 -31.38 34.98
N LEU A 327 28.47 -31.58 36.01
CA LEU A 327 28.93 -32.93 36.41
C LEU A 327 27.77 -33.85 36.81
N THR A 328 26.69 -33.32 37.39
CA THR A 328 25.51 -34.13 37.74
C THR A 328 24.69 -34.51 36.50
N CYS A 329 24.78 -33.72 35.43
CA CYS A 329 24.10 -33.99 34.16
C CYS A 329 24.75 -35.12 33.35
N ILE A 330 25.99 -35.50 33.64
CA ILE A 330 26.65 -36.60 32.94
C ILE A 330 26.20 -37.94 33.54
N ARG A 331 25.44 -38.73 32.76
CA ARG A 331 24.94 -40.06 33.11
C ARG A 331 25.41 -41.07 32.05
N SER A 332 26.00 -42.18 32.47
CA SER A 332 26.43 -43.26 31.56
C SER A 332 27.29 -42.78 30.37
N SER A 333 28.14 -41.78 30.60
CA SER A 333 28.98 -41.11 29.60
C SER A 333 28.27 -40.22 28.57
N GLU A 334 26.98 -39.95 28.74
CA GLU A 334 26.18 -39.01 27.95
C GLU A 334 25.72 -37.82 28.80
N ILE A 335 25.38 -36.71 28.15
CA ILE A 335 24.90 -35.49 28.81
C ILE A 335 23.37 -35.50 28.77
N ASP A 336 22.74 -35.48 29.95
CA ASP A 336 21.29 -35.28 30.09
C ASP A 336 20.92 -33.85 29.65
N GLU A 337 20.19 -33.76 28.54
CA GLU A 337 19.81 -32.51 27.89
C GLU A 337 18.90 -31.64 28.78
N ASP A 338 17.92 -32.23 29.46
CA ASP A 338 16.99 -31.45 30.30
C ASP A 338 17.71 -30.91 31.55
N CYS A 339 18.69 -31.65 32.05
CA CYS A 339 19.61 -31.18 33.09
C CYS A 339 20.48 -30.02 32.59
N LEU A 340 21.06 -30.10 31.39
CA LEU A 340 21.85 -29.01 30.79
C LEU A 340 21.03 -27.73 30.61
N ILE A 341 19.77 -27.84 30.16
CA ILE A 341 18.85 -26.69 30.05
C ILE A 341 18.61 -26.05 31.43
N HIS A 342 18.50 -26.86 32.48
CA HIS A 342 18.42 -26.32 33.84
C HIS A 342 19.71 -25.57 34.22
N VAL A 343 20.89 -26.10 33.91
CA VAL A 343 22.17 -25.42 34.18
C VAL A 343 22.22 -24.05 33.49
N LEU A 344 21.85 -23.97 32.21
CA LEU A 344 21.78 -22.71 31.48
C LEU A 344 20.83 -21.70 32.11
N ARG A 345 19.65 -22.15 32.58
CA ARG A 345 18.70 -21.30 33.32
C ARG A 345 19.29 -20.79 34.63
N THR A 346 20.00 -21.64 35.36
CA THR A 346 20.69 -21.26 36.61
C THR A 346 21.74 -20.18 36.34
N ILE A 347 22.56 -20.34 35.30
CA ILE A 347 23.57 -19.34 34.92
C ILE A 347 22.90 -18.01 34.62
N ARG A 348 21.85 -18.01 33.79
CA ARG A 348 21.12 -16.79 33.46
C ARG A 348 20.60 -16.07 34.70
N ARG A 349 19.92 -16.79 35.61
CA ARG A 349 19.39 -16.17 36.85
C ARG A 349 20.49 -15.55 37.70
N ASN A 350 21.64 -16.21 37.80
CA ASN A 350 22.78 -15.68 38.54
C ASN A 350 23.40 -14.46 37.84
N VAL A 351 23.53 -14.48 36.52
CA VAL A 351 24.03 -13.33 35.74
C VAL A 351 23.07 -12.14 35.84
N ASP A 352 21.76 -12.36 35.66
CA ASP A 352 20.73 -11.32 35.82
C ASP A 352 20.79 -10.74 37.25
N GLY A 353 20.98 -11.58 38.28
CA GLY A 353 21.20 -11.13 39.65
C GLY A 353 22.48 -10.30 39.82
N LYS A 354 23.61 -10.74 39.25
CA LYS A 354 24.90 -10.02 39.31
C LYS A 354 24.89 -8.68 38.60
N VAL A 355 24.13 -8.55 37.52
CA VAL A 355 24.05 -7.34 36.69
C VAL A 355 22.85 -6.45 37.10
N SER A 356 21.97 -6.91 37.99
CA SER A 356 20.75 -6.18 38.40
C SER A 356 21.00 -4.76 38.92
N PHE A 357 22.13 -4.54 39.60
CA PHE A 357 22.58 -3.25 40.11
C PHE A 357 23.67 -2.62 39.23
N PHE A 358 23.78 -2.99 37.95
CA PHE A 358 24.79 -2.48 37.01
C PHE A 358 24.16 -2.00 35.71
N LEU A 359 24.80 -1.06 35.01
CA LEU A 359 24.36 -0.66 33.66
C LEU A 359 24.61 -1.83 32.70
N ARG A 360 23.53 -2.56 32.36
CA ARG A 360 23.60 -3.76 31.51
C ARG A 360 24.27 -3.46 30.16
N ARG A 361 23.88 -2.37 29.50
CA ARG A 361 24.47 -1.95 28.22
C ARG A 361 25.97 -1.69 28.33
N GLN A 362 26.42 -0.90 29.32
CA GLN A 362 27.84 -0.64 29.53
C GLN A 362 28.60 -1.92 29.92
N THR A 363 27.96 -2.84 30.63
CA THR A 363 28.55 -4.14 30.98
C THR A 363 28.72 -5.03 29.76
N GLU A 364 27.73 -5.09 28.88
CA GLU A 364 27.83 -5.78 27.58
C GLU A 364 28.95 -5.17 26.72
N GLU A 365 28.99 -3.84 26.60
CA GLU A 365 30.03 -3.12 25.85
C GLU A 365 31.44 -3.37 26.41
N TYR A 366 31.60 -3.42 27.73
CA TYR A 366 32.87 -3.73 28.37
C TYR A 366 33.38 -5.13 28.02
N TYR A 367 32.52 -6.16 28.06
CA TYR A 367 32.97 -7.51 27.71
C TYR A 367 33.23 -7.68 26.21
N ARG A 368 32.50 -6.97 25.33
CA ARG A 368 32.82 -6.92 23.90
C ARG A 368 34.21 -6.32 23.68
N ARG A 369 34.49 -5.16 24.30
CA ARG A 369 35.81 -4.51 24.23
C ARG A 369 36.92 -5.40 24.79
N LYS A 370 36.68 -6.07 25.91
CA LYS A 370 37.63 -7.02 26.50
C LYS A 370 37.97 -8.16 25.52
N ILE A 371 36.99 -8.69 24.78
CA ILE A 371 37.24 -9.74 23.77
C ILE A 371 38.09 -9.18 22.63
N GLU A 372 37.81 -7.97 22.15
CA GLU A 372 38.60 -7.29 21.11
C GLU A 372 40.04 -7.02 21.56
N GLU A 373 40.24 -6.53 22.77
CA GLU A 373 41.56 -6.32 23.38
C GLU A 373 42.35 -7.63 23.48
N LEU A 374 41.70 -8.73 23.88
CA LEU A 374 42.33 -10.05 23.94
C LEU A 374 42.70 -10.57 22.54
N TRP A 375 41.86 -10.36 21.52
CA TRP A 375 42.24 -10.67 20.13
C TRP A 375 43.46 -9.88 19.69
N LYS A 376 43.50 -8.58 19.99
CA LYS A 376 44.64 -7.70 19.68
C LYS A 376 45.93 -8.18 20.35
N GLN A 377 45.87 -8.55 21.63
CA GLN A 377 47.02 -9.08 22.37
C GLN A 377 47.58 -10.38 21.81
N VAL A 378 46.75 -11.19 21.14
CA VAL A 378 47.22 -12.40 20.45
C VAL A 378 47.74 -12.04 19.06
N GLU A 379 47.10 -11.10 18.35
CA GLU A 379 47.51 -10.67 17.01
C GLU A 379 48.87 -9.98 16.99
N GLU A 380 49.13 -9.10 17.97
CA GLU A 380 50.37 -8.33 18.13
C GLU A 380 51.60 -9.20 18.41
N GLU A 381 51.41 -10.45 18.82
CA GLU A 381 52.51 -11.35 19.14
C GLU A 381 53.07 -12.00 17.88
N GLU A 382 54.36 -11.76 17.64
CA GLU A 382 55.09 -12.29 16.49
C GLU A 382 55.66 -13.69 16.74
N ILE A 383 55.99 -14.01 18.00
CA ILE A 383 56.59 -15.29 18.39
C ILE A 383 55.50 -16.38 18.42
N PRO A 384 55.55 -17.40 17.54
CA PRO A 384 54.46 -18.37 17.41
C PRO A 384 54.12 -19.15 18.69
N GLU A 385 55.11 -19.53 19.49
CA GLU A 385 54.91 -20.30 20.72
C GLU A 385 54.23 -19.45 21.81
N VAL A 386 54.68 -18.19 21.95
CA VAL A 386 54.10 -17.24 22.91
C VAL A 386 52.70 -16.81 22.47
N LYS A 387 52.50 -16.64 21.17
CA LYS A 387 51.20 -16.38 20.55
C LYS A 387 50.21 -17.50 20.80
N PHE A 388 50.62 -18.75 20.60
CA PHE A 388 49.80 -19.92 20.87
C PHE A 388 49.43 -20.00 22.36
N ARG A 389 50.40 -19.80 23.26
CA ARG A 389 50.16 -19.79 24.71
C ARG A 389 49.13 -18.70 25.11
N LYS A 390 49.27 -17.48 24.57
CA LYS A 390 48.32 -16.39 24.82
C LYS A 390 46.93 -16.67 24.26
N TYR A 391 46.86 -17.28 23.07
CA TYR A 391 45.59 -17.74 22.50
C TYR A 391 44.92 -18.76 23.41
N GLU A 392 45.68 -19.76 23.87
CA GLU A 392 45.21 -20.85 24.71
C GLU A 392 44.75 -20.39 26.10
N GLU A 393 45.52 -19.51 26.74
CA GLU A 393 45.17 -18.91 28.02
C GLU A 393 43.81 -18.20 27.96
N ASN A 394 43.54 -17.52 26.84
CA ASN A 394 42.35 -16.70 26.61
C ASN A 394 41.26 -17.39 25.77
N VAL A 395 41.42 -18.66 25.41
CA VAL A 395 40.56 -19.36 24.45
C VAL A 395 39.07 -19.26 24.80
N LEU A 396 38.71 -19.35 26.10
CA LEU A 396 37.32 -19.23 26.55
C LEU A 396 36.71 -17.85 26.25
N TRP A 397 37.51 -16.78 26.26
CA TRP A 397 37.08 -15.43 25.88
C TRP A 397 37.01 -15.28 24.36
N LEU A 398 38.00 -15.78 23.64
CA LEU A 398 38.11 -15.63 22.18
C LEU A 398 36.99 -16.38 21.44
N LEU A 399 36.59 -17.54 21.96
CA LEU A 399 35.49 -18.35 21.40
C LEU A 399 34.10 -17.71 21.56
N MET A 400 33.97 -16.64 22.32
CA MET A 400 32.73 -15.88 22.40
C MET A 400 32.51 -14.96 21.20
N ASP A 401 33.58 -14.57 20.51
CA ASP A 401 33.52 -13.72 19.33
C ASP A 401 32.68 -14.37 18.22
N GLU A 402 31.89 -13.58 17.50
CA GLU A 402 31.06 -14.10 16.41
C GLU A 402 31.91 -14.63 15.25
N ASP A 403 33.05 -13.98 14.99
CA ASP A 403 34.00 -14.30 13.92
C ASP A 403 35.19 -15.15 14.42
N TYR A 404 35.05 -15.82 15.58
CA TYR A 404 36.15 -16.57 16.19
C TYR A 404 36.82 -17.55 15.23
N GLU A 405 36.06 -18.27 14.38
CA GLU A 405 36.65 -19.24 13.46
C GLU A 405 37.62 -18.58 12.48
N ARG A 406 37.19 -17.45 11.89
CA ARG A 406 38.01 -16.70 10.93
C ARG A 406 39.24 -16.10 11.61
N LYS A 407 39.06 -15.53 12.81
CA LYS A 407 40.14 -14.93 13.60
C LYS A 407 41.13 -15.98 14.09
N THR A 408 40.67 -17.11 14.63
CA THR A 408 41.52 -18.25 15.03
C THR A 408 42.36 -18.74 13.86
N ARG A 409 41.74 -19.00 12.70
CA ARG A 409 42.49 -19.43 11.50
C ARG A 409 43.51 -18.40 11.06
N ARG A 410 43.18 -17.11 11.11
CA ARG A 410 44.09 -16.01 10.73
C ARG A 410 45.28 -15.89 11.68
N VAL A 411 45.02 -15.86 12.97
CA VAL A 411 46.00 -15.64 14.03
C VAL A 411 46.96 -16.82 14.16
N LEU A 412 46.44 -18.03 13.99
CA LEU A 412 47.23 -19.26 14.08
C LEU A 412 47.87 -19.68 12.75
N LYS A 413 47.62 -18.94 11.66
CA LYS A 413 48.30 -19.14 10.36
C LYS A 413 49.74 -18.65 10.44
N SER A 414 50.68 -19.56 10.69
CA SER A 414 52.11 -19.26 10.71
C SER A 414 52.77 -19.70 9.41
N ARG A 415 53.63 -18.83 8.83
CA ARG A 415 54.49 -19.18 7.66
C ARG A 415 55.62 -20.14 8.02
N ARG A 416 55.91 -20.38 9.31
CA ARG A 416 56.89 -21.37 9.79
C ARG A 416 56.15 -22.57 10.37
N GLN A 417 56.54 -23.79 9.96
CA GLN A 417 56.18 -25.02 10.67
C GLN A 417 56.81 -24.96 12.05
N VAL A 418 55.97 -24.72 13.06
CA VAL A 418 56.36 -24.77 14.46
C VAL A 418 55.77 -26.05 15.03
N GLU A 419 56.64 -26.96 15.45
CA GLU A 419 56.24 -28.14 16.21
C GLU A 419 55.72 -27.66 17.56
N VAL A 420 54.42 -27.84 17.80
CA VAL A 420 53.83 -27.51 19.10
C VAL A 420 54.36 -28.54 20.10
N PRO A 421 55.16 -28.16 21.11
CA PRO A 421 55.65 -29.12 22.09
C PRO A 421 54.44 -29.75 22.81
N VAL A 422 54.37 -31.08 22.74
CA VAL A 422 53.27 -31.95 23.24
C VAL A 422 52.89 -31.66 24.70
N ILE A 423 53.81 -31.06 25.46
CA ILE A 423 53.67 -30.68 26.88
C ILE A 423 52.47 -29.74 27.11
N TYR A 424 52.11 -28.90 26.13
CA TYR A 424 51.02 -27.92 26.27
C TYR A 424 49.63 -28.48 25.86
N VAL A 425 49.52 -29.70 25.32
CA VAL A 425 48.25 -30.21 24.75
C VAL A 425 47.60 -31.31 25.61
N ASP A 426 48.13 -31.55 26.81
CA ASP A 426 47.75 -32.73 27.61
C ASP A 426 46.31 -32.68 28.16
N TYR A 427 45.69 -31.50 28.21
CA TYR A 427 44.29 -31.30 28.63
C TYR A 427 43.29 -31.45 27.49
N TRP A 428 43.69 -31.62 26.22
CA TRP A 428 42.75 -31.67 25.09
C TRP A 428 42.73 -33.03 24.37
N PRO A 429 42.08 -34.09 24.94
CA PRO A 429 41.97 -35.41 24.30
C PRO A 429 41.06 -35.42 23.06
N ILE A 430 40.39 -34.32 22.75
CA ILE A 430 39.52 -34.18 21.58
C ILE A 430 40.36 -34.12 20.29
N ILE A 431 41.66 -33.77 20.35
CA ILE A 431 42.48 -33.48 19.15
C ILE A 431 43.60 -34.51 18.92
N ILE A 432 44.03 -35.29 19.93
CA ILE A 432 45.14 -36.25 19.77
C ILE A 432 44.81 -37.60 20.43
N PRO A 433 44.67 -38.70 19.67
CA PRO A 433 44.64 -40.03 20.28
C PRO A 433 46.02 -40.35 20.89
N ARG A 434 46.06 -40.72 22.18
CA ARG A 434 47.29 -41.21 22.81
C ARG A 434 47.72 -42.54 22.16
N PRO A 435 48.99 -42.73 21.76
CA PRO A 435 49.48 -44.05 21.39
C PRO A 435 49.53 -44.93 22.63
N THR A 436 48.91 -46.11 22.57
CA THR A 436 49.02 -47.15 23.61
C THR A 436 50.45 -47.70 23.67
N PRO A 437 51.04 -47.91 24.86
CA PRO A 437 52.39 -48.46 24.97
C PRO A 437 52.41 -49.93 24.50
N MET A 438 53.30 -50.22 23.55
CA MET A 438 53.44 -51.53 22.91
C MET A 438 54.33 -52.45 23.76
N ARG A 439 53.91 -53.68 24.03
CA ARG A 439 54.75 -54.74 24.63
C ARG A 439 55.73 -55.28 23.56
N PRO A 440 57.01 -55.54 23.88
CA PRO A 440 57.94 -56.07 22.89
C PRO A 440 57.72 -57.58 22.68
N ARG A 441 57.81 -58.05 21.43
CA ARG A 441 57.82 -59.48 21.06
C ARG A 441 59.08 -59.80 20.25
N ALA A 442 59.69 -60.93 20.61
CA ALA A 442 60.99 -61.45 20.20
C ALA A 442 61.12 -61.83 18.71
N GLU A 443 62.37 -61.83 18.25
CA GLU A 443 62.86 -62.07 16.88
C GLU A 443 62.89 -63.56 16.46
N GLY A 444 62.75 -63.82 15.15
CA GLY A 444 63.10 -65.11 14.53
C GLY A 444 62.74 -65.28 13.05
N ARG A 445 63.76 -65.16 12.17
CA ARG A 445 64.09 -65.82 10.87
C ARG A 445 63.03 -66.03 9.72
N PRO A 446 63.38 -65.82 8.42
CA PRO A 446 62.52 -66.04 7.23
C PRO A 446 62.81 -67.36 6.47
N PRO A 447 61.97 -67.83 5.50
CA PRO A 447 62.23 -67.53 4.06
C PRO A 447 61.02 -67.49 3.06
N GLU A 448 61.29 -66.79 1.93
CA GLU A 448 60.87 -66.87 0.50
C GLU A 448 59.51 -67.36 -0.10
N ALA A 449 59.10 -66.58 -1.13
CA ALA A 449 58.50 -66.92 -2.45
C ALA A 449 56.97 -66.80 -2.75
N LYS A 450 56.58 -65.62 -3.30
CA LYS A 450 55.69 -65.28 -4.46
C LYS A 450 54.16 -65.65 -4.52
N PRO A 451 53.33 -64.92 -5.29
CA PRO A 451 52.04 -64.29 -4.88
C PRO A 451 50.80 -64.96 -5.55
N PRO A 452 49.57 -64.37 -5.66
CA PRO A 452 48.97 -63.13 -5.12
C PRO A 452 47.55 -63.28 -4.52
N ALA A 453 47.09 -62.32 -3.70
CA ALA A 453 45.66 -61.92 -3.62
C ALA A 453 45.47 -60.68 -2.74
N LYS A 454 44.52 -59.82 -3.15
CA LYS A 454 44.12 -58.55 -2.51
C LYS A 454 43.69 -58.74 -1.04
N ALA A 455 44.21 -57.89 -0.15
CA ALA A 455 43.64 -57.56 1.16
C ALA A 455 44.15 -56.17 1.61
N PRO A 456 43.42 -55.46 2.48
CA PRO A 456 43.37 -53.99 2.54
C PRO A 456 44.62 -53.39 3.18
N THR A 457 45.04 -52.25 2.63
CA THR A 457 46.12 -51.43 3.16
C THR A 457 45.86 -51.05 4.62
N GLU A 458 46.82 -51.36 5.46
CA GLU A 458 46.93 -51.01 6.87
C GLU A 458 46.53 -49.56 7.16
N ALA A 459 45.71 -49.41 8.20
CA ALA A 459 45.47 -48.14 8.85
C ALA A 459 46.79 -47.62 9.45
N LYS A 460 47.34 -46.60 8.80
CA LYS A 460 48.48 -45.83 9.26
C LYS A 460 48.21 -45.26 10.67
N PRO A 461 49.16 -45.33 11.63
CA PRO A 461 48.94 -44.81 12.98
C PRO A 461 48.72 -43.28 12.94
N PRO A 462 47.90 -42.71 13.84
CA PRO A 462 47.67 -41.29 13.87
C PRO A 462 48.96 -40.55 14.25
N LYS A 463 49.48 -39.77 13.30
CA LYS A 463 50.60 -38.85 13.54
C LYS A 463 50.17 -37.79 14.58
N PRO A 464 51.03 -37.42 15.55
CA PRO A 464 50.80 -36.22 16.35
C PRO A 464 50.68 -35.01 15.42
N VAL A 465 49.77 -34.09 15.74
CA VAL A 465 49.40 -32.95 14.89
C VAL A 465 50.64 -32.14 14.55
N ALA A 466 51.07 -32.18 13.29
CA ALA A 466 52.36 -31.63 12.86
C ALA A 466 52.29 -30.14 12.50
N SER A 467 51.11 -29.50 12.56
CA SER A 467 50.96 -28.08 12.22
C SER A 467 49.90 -27.37 13.07
N ILE A 468 50.19 -26.10 13.40
CA ILE A 468 49.28 -25.19 14.12
C ILE A 468 47.99 -24.94 13.33
N GLU A 469 48.05 -25.00 12.00
CA GLU A 469 46.88 -24.86 11.12
C GLU A 469 45.92 -26.05 11.24
N GLU A 470 46.43 -27.29 11.26
CA GLU A 470 45.60 -28.46 11.52
C GLU A 470 44.95 -28.42 12.91
N PHE A 471 45.65 -27.86 13.90
CA PHE A 471 45.09 -27.65 15.23
C PHE A 471 43.93 -26.65 15.20
N ALA A 472 44.10 -25.49 14.56
CA ALA A 472 43.05 -24.47 14.43
C ALA A 472 41.80 -25.05 13.76
N ASP A 473 41.97 -25.83 12.70
CA ASP A 473 40.89 -26.46 11.96
C ASP A 473 40.16 -27.53 12.77
N LYS A 474 40.90 -28.39 13.49
CA LYS A 474 40.32 -29.41 14.38
C LYS A 474 39.61 -28.78 15.57
N LEU A 475 40.13 -27.68 16.11
CA LEU A 475 39.54 -26.92 17.21
C LEU A 475 38.20 -26.33 16.79
N CYS A 476 38.15 -25.57 15.69
CA CYS A 476 36.91 -24.97 15.19
C CYS A 476 35.85 -26.03 14.89
N ARG A 477 36.23 -27.10 14.17
CA ARG A 477 35.31 -28.22 13.87
C ARG A 477 34.80 -28.91 15.12
N SER A 478 35.65 -29.15 16.11
CA SER A 478 35.18 -29.77 17.35
C SER A 478 34.21 -28.88 18.12
N ILE A 479 34.45 -27.57 18.15
CA ILE A 479 33.58 -26.63 18.88
C ILE A 479 32.24 -26.52 18.17
N GLU A 480 32.23 -26.48 16.84
CA GLU A 480 31.01 -26.51 16.02
C GLU A 480 30.24 -27.82 16.23
N GLU A 481 30.92 -28.97 16.21
CA GLU A 481 30.31 -30.28 16.43
C GLU A 481 29.73 -30.42 17.84
N VAL A 482 30.43 -29.94 18.86
CA VAL A 482 29.92 -29.92 20.24
C VAL A 482 28.75 -28.95 20.35
N SER A 483 28.84 -27.76 19.74
CA SER A 483 27.79 -26.74 19.80
C SER A 483 26.49 -27.19 19.12
N SER A 484 26.59 -27.89 18.00
CA SER A 484 25.44 -28.43 17.26
C SER A 484 24.82 -29.66 17.92
N LYS A 485 25.60 -30.48 18.63
CA LYS A 485 25.13 -31.75 19.20
C LYS A 485 24.82 -31.71 20.70
N ALA A 486 25.40 -30.78 21.45
CA ALA A 486 25.20 -30.69 22.90
C ALA A 486 23.73 -30.36 23.25
N ILE A 487 23.00 -29.71 22.34
CA ILE A 487 21.59 -29.33 22.54
C ILE A 487 20.83 -29.67 21.25
N ARG A 488 19.97 -30.69 21.30
CA ARG A 488 19.06 -31.06 20.21
C ARG A 488 17.81 -30.17 20.21
N LYS A 489 17.32 -29.78 21.40
CA LYS A 489 16.16 -28.92 21.64
C LYS A 489 16.59 -27.45 21.75
N VAL A 490 17.15 -26.89 20.68
CA VAL A 490 17.73 -25.53 20.66
C VAL A 490 16.71 -24.46 21.10
N GLU A 491 15.46 -24.57 20.67
CA GLU A 491 14.38 -23.65 21.05
C GLU A 491 14.12 -23.64 22.57
N LYS A 492 14.11 -24.81 23.20
CA LYS A 492 13.89 -24.96 24.64
C LYS A 492 15.05 -24.35 25.44
N ALA A 493 16.28 -24.50 24.94
CA ALA A 493 17.46 -23.89 25.53
C ALA A 493 17.50 -22.36 25.33
N ALA A 494 17.14 -21.87 24.14
CA ALA A 494 17.00 -20.44 23.87
C ALA A 494 15.96 -19.81 24.82
N LYS A 495 14.79 -20.44 24.97
CA LYS A 495 13.75 -20.00 25.91
C LYS A 495 14.21 -19.99 27.38
N ALA A 496 15.08 -20.91 27.77
CA ALA A 496 15.69 -20.89 29.10
C ALA A 496 16.61 -19.66 29.32
N LEU A 497 17.24 -19.16 28.25
CA LEU A 497 18.13 -17.99 28.24
C LEU A 497 17.42 -16.67 27.92
N THR A 498 16.15 -16.67 27.50
CA THR A 498 15.39 -15.43 27.27
C THR A 498 14.85 -14.84 28.57
N PRO A 499 15.07 -13.54 28.89
CA PRO A 499 14.52 -12.90 30.08
C PRO A 499 12.99 -13.09 30.17
N GLU A 500 12.48 -13.46 31.34
CA GLU A 500 11.04 -13.51 31.58
C GLU A 500 10.56 -12.06 31.70
N VAL A 501 9.75 -11.60 30.76
CA VAL A 501 9.12 -10.28 30.85
C VAL A 501 8.04 -10.38 31.92
N ARG A 502 8.35 -9.97 33.16
CA ARG A 502 7.32 -9.69 34.16
C ARG A 502 6.59 -8.43 33.75
N VAL A 503 5.52 -8.60 32.98
CA VAL A 503 4.55 -7.53 32.78
C VAL A 503 3.72 -7.43 34.07
N THR A 504 4.14 -6.59 35.00
CA THR A 504 3.24 -6.11 36.05
C THR A 504 2.21 -5.18 35.40
N ARG A 505 1.12 -5.74 34.85
CA ARG A 505 -0.06 -4.96 34.47
C ARG A 505 -0.68 -4.39 35.75
N ARG A 506 -0.29 -3.18 36.14
CA ARG A 506 -1.16 -2.34 36.97
C ARG A 506 -2.25 -1.78 36.05
N SER A 507 -3.45 -2.35 36.14
CA SER A 507 -4.65 -1.75 35.54
C SER A 507 -4.93 -0.45 36.27
N SER A 508 -4.70 0.69 35.63
CA SER A 508 -5.28 1.96 36.06
C SER A 508 -6.48 2.24 35.17
N SER A 509 -7.67 2.06 35.73
CA SER A 509 -8.93 2.50 35.14
C SER A 509 -9.02 4.01 35.29
N VAL A 510 -8.90 4.74 34.18
CA VAL A 510 -9.24 6.17 34.15
C VAL A 510 -10.55 6.33 33.40
N HIS A 511 -11.62 6.42 34.19
CA HIS A 511 -12.91 6.98 33.80
C HIS A 511 -12.72 8.49 33.59
N ARG A 512 -13.01 9.01 32.40
CA ARG A 512 -13.32 10.44 32.21
C ARG A 512 -14.44 10.60 31.19
N SER A 513 -15.61 10.82 31.74
CA SER A 513 -16.82 11.38 31.15
C SER A 513 -16.67 12.89 30.93
N CYS A 514 -17.03 13.34 29.74
CA CYS A 514 -17.51 14.69 29.34
C CYS A 514 -18.20 14.41 27.99
N VAL A 515 -19.52 14.37 27.80
CA VAL A 515 -20.61 15.32 28.06
C VAL A 515 -20.32 16.72 27.51
N CYS A 516 -20.74 16.94 26.27
CA CYS A 516 -21.47 18.10 25.72
C CYS A 516 -21.79 17.74 24.26
N ALA A 517 -23.00 17.29 23.91
CA ALA A 517 -24.23 18.07 23.71
C ALA A 517 -24.14 19.02 22.50
N CYS A 518 -24.77 18.60 21.38
CA CYS A 518 -25.38 19.38 20.28
C CYS A 518 -25.76 18.36 19.16
N VAL A 519 -26.91 17.69 19.28
CA VAL A 519 -28.23 18.04 18.67
C VAL A 519 -28.42 17.42 17.28
N SER A 520 -29.40 16.53 17.22
CA SER A 520 -30.03 15.94 16.04
C SER A 520 -30.55 16.99 15.04
N CYS A 521 -30.41 16.72 13.74
CA CYS A 521 -31.38 17.20 12.74
C CYS A 521 -31.43 16.23 11.55
N ALA A 522 -32.51 15.47 11.49
CA ALA A 522 -33.05 14.98 10.23
C ALA A 522 -34.03 16.05 9.74
N CYS A 523 -33.90 16.50 8.48
CA CYS A 523 -34.96 17.15 7.70
C CYS A 523 -34.63 17.07 6.20
N ALA A 524 -35.56 16.48 5.45
CA ALA A 524 -35.77 16.68 4.02
C ALA A 524 -36.48 18.05 3.78
N CYS A 525 -36.63 18.41 2.49
CA CYS A 525 -37.20 19.64 1.87
C CYS A 525 -36.14 20.67 1.44
N ALA A 526 -35.80 20.86 0.16
CA ALA A 526 -36.56 21.32 -1.04
C ALA A 526 -36.30 22.82 -1.34
N CYS A 527 -36.29 23.19 -2.64
CA CYS A 527 -36.43 24.55 -3.24
C CYS A 527 -35.09 25.35 -3.40
N VAL A 528 -34.71 26.01 -4.51
CA VAL A 528 -35.35 26.44 -5.78
C VAL A 528 -34.32 26.61 -6.91
N SER A 529 -34.65 26.05 -8.08
CA SER A 529 -34.47 26.45 -9.48
C SER A 529 -33.39 27.47 -9.91
N CYS A 530 -32.53 27.04 -10.84
CA CYS A 530 -32.12 27.89 -11.98
C CYS A 530 -32.86 27.36 -13.21
N ALA A 531 -33.95 28.04 -13.57
CA ALA A 531 -34.74 27.69 -14.74
C ALA A 531 -34.06 28.20 -16.01
N CYS A 532 -33.28 27.31 -16.63
CA CYS A 532 -32.98 27.36 -18.05
C CYS A 532 -33.36 25.99 -18.59
N ALA A 533 -34.61 25.84 -19.03
CA ALA A 533 -35.05 24.64 -19.75
C ALA A 533 -34.16 24.47 -20.98
N CYS A 534 -33.19 23.56 -20.90
CA CYS A 534 -32.32 23.23 -22.01
C CYS A 534 -32.97 22.12 -22.84
N ALA A 535 -33.66 22.52 -23.91
CA ALA A 535 -34.32 21.61 -24.85
C ALA A 535 -33.31 20.92 -25.81
N GLY A 536 -32.45 20.04 -25.29
CA GLY A 536 -31.55 19.24 -26.13
C GLY A 536 -32.24 17.99 -26.68
N GLY A 537 -32.18 17.74 -27.99
CA GLY A 537 -32.78 16.56 -28.62
C GLY A 537 -31.84 15.37 -28.67
N GLY A 538 -32.38 14.16 -28.79
CA GLY A 538 -31.54 12.97 -29.00
C GLY A 538 -32.32 11.71 -29.40
N VAL A 539 -31.68 10.79 -30.09
CA VAL A 539 -32.30 9.52 -30.52
C VAL A 539 -31.41 8.34 -30.18
N GLY A 540 -31.99 7.16 -29.93
CA GLY A 540 -31.23 5.94 -29.59
C GLY A 540 -31.98 4.63 -29.66
#